data_AF-A0A0L8FVG7-F1
#
_entry.id   AF-A0A0L8FVG7-F1
#
_cell.length_a   1.000
_cell.length_b   1.000
_cell.length_c   1.000
_cell.angle_alpha   90.00
_cell.angle_beta   90.00
_cell.angle_gamma   90.00
#
_symmetry.space_group_name_H-M   'P 1'
#
loop_
_entity.id
_entity.type
_entity.pdbx_description
1 polymer ?
#
loop_
_entity_poly.entity_id
_entity_poly.type
_entity_poly.pdbx_seq_one_letter_code
_entity_poly.pdbx_strand_id
1 'polypeptide(L)'
;MDVKMGIRTYLEDELKKARENPKLRSDMYEKMVDIDPSAPTPEERELGAISKPRYMQWRENISSSSSLGFRIEGVKNSNGVSSKDFKRTRTWKQVQEVFQDFTSCNKTILSQYVSRLKEIRPAVENSKLFKDHEVIGSSLLFVHNSLGKTGVWLIDFGKTTPLPKNIVTNHRNKWVEGNHEDGYLFGLDNLISLMEELLV
;
A
#
# COMPACT_ATOMS: atom_id res chain seq x y z
N MET A 1 12.31 4.97 0.62
CA MET A 1 11.40 3.86 0.30
C MET A 1 9.99 4.38 0.33
N ASP A 2 9.21 4.06 -0.69
CA ASP A 2 7.79 4.40 -0.80
C ASP A 2 6.97 3.15 -0.44
N VAL A 3 6.12 3.29 0.58
CA VAL A 3 5.23 2.24 1.07
C VAL A 3 3.78 2.70 0.92
N LYS A 4 3.07 2.09 -0.03
CA LYS A 4 1.65 2.34 -0.24
C LYS A 4 0.83 1.76 0.88
N MET A 5 -0.08 2.57 1.43
CA MET A 5 -0.90 2.22 2.58
C MET A 5 -2.31 1.80 2.16
N GLY A 6 -2.93 0.97 3.00
CA GLY A 6 -4.29 0.47 2.85
C GLY A 6 -4.38 -0.96 2.32
N ILE A 7 -5.49 -1.63 2.66
CA ILE A 7 -5.84 -2.97 2.13
C ILE A 7 -6.37 -2.91 0.71
N ARG A 8 -6.85 -1.74 0.28
CA ARG A 8 -7.28 -1.46 -1.09
C ARG A 8 -6.66 -0.19 -1.63
N THR A 9 -6.59 -0.10 -2.96
CA THR A 9 -5.90 0.97 -3.68
C THR A 9 -6.74 1.60 -4.80
N TYR A 10 -8.04 1.37 -4.73
CA TYR A 10 -9.07 1.98 -5.57
C TYR A 10 -10.27 2.43 -4.71
N LEU A 11 -10.98 3.43 -5.22
CA LEU A 11 -12.21 3.93 -4.61
C LEU A 11 -13.39 3.01 -4.95
N GLU A 12 -14.39 2.90 -4.09
CA GLU A 12 -15.62 2.16 -4.40
C GLU A 12 -16.35 2.74 -5.62
N ASP A 13 -16.30 4.05 -5.81
CA ASP A 13 -16.82 4.70 -7.02
C ASP A 13 -16.13 4.22 -8.30
N GLU A 14 -14.85 3.85 -8.24
CA GLU A 14 -14.14 3.26 -9.39
C GLU A 14 -14.66 1.85 -9.69
N LEU A 15 -15.06 1.06 -8.68
CA LEU A 15 -15.73 -0.22 -8.87
C LEU A 15 -17.10 -0.05 -9.51
N LYS A 16 -17.91 0.86 -8.95
CA LYS A 16 -19.28 1.11 -9.43
C LYS A 16 -19.26 1.54 -10.90
N LYS A 17 -18.41 2.52 -11.24
CA LYS A 17 -18.24 3.00 -12.62
C LYS A 17 -17.77 1.90 -13.57
N ALA A 18 -16.91 0.99 -13.12
CA ALA A 18 -16.45 -0.11 -13.94
C ALA A 18 -17.52 -1.17 -14.19
N ARG A 19 -18.49 -1.34 -13.28
CA ARG A 19 -19.66 -2.22 -13.50
C ARG A 19 -20.69 -1.59 -14.44
N GLU A 20 -20.92 -0.28 -14.32
CA GLU A 20 -21.87 0.45 -15.18
C GLU A 20 -21.33 0.65 -16.60
N ASN A 21 -20.02 0.93 -16.74
CA ASN A 21 -19.37 1.13 -18.03
C ASN A 21 -17.95 0.52 -18.03
N PRO A 22 -17.81 -0.77 -18.37
CA PRO A 22 -16.53 -1.47 -18.35
C PRO A 22 -15.56 -0.89 -19.39
N LYS A 23 -14.60 -0.08 -18.94
CA LYS A 23 -13.47 0.35 -19.77
C LYS A 23 -12.31 -0.63 -19.64
N LEU A 24 -12.07 -1.39 -20.70
CA LEU A 24 -10.96 -2.33 -20.80
C LEU A 24 -9.64 -1.60 -21.10
N ARG A 25 -8.54 -2.16 -20.60
CA ARG A 25 -7.19 -1.59 -20.63
C ARG A 25 -6.18 -2.64 -21.04
N SER A 26 -5.64 -2.52 -22.26
CA SER A 26 -4.58 -3.40 -22.77
C SER A 26 -3.28 -3.22 -21.99
N ASP A 27 -2.91 -1.99 -21.65
CA ASP A 27 -1.69 -1.69 -20.88
C ASP A 27 -1.66 -2.33 -19.48
N MET A 28 -2.83 -2.56 -18.87
CA MET A 28 -2.95 -3.26 -17.59
C MET A 28 -2.88 -4.77 -17.76
N TYR A 29 -3.42 -5.29 -18.86
CA TYR A 29 -3.31 -6.70 -19.22
C TYR A 29 -1.85 -7.09 -19.49
N GLU A 30 -1.14 -6.31 -20.31
CA GLU A 30 0.29 -6.53 -20.60
C GLU A 30 1.11 -6.58 -19.30
N LYS A 31 0.94 -5.60 -18.42
CA LYS A 31 1.60 -5.59 -17.10
C LYS A 31 1.22 -6.79 -16.23
N MET A 32 -0.02 -7.28 -16.32
CA MET A 32 -0.45 -8.46 -15.58
C MET A 32 0.28 -9.71 -16.09
N VAL A 33 0.32 -9.89 -17.41
CA VAL A 33 1.01 -11.00 -18.08
C VAL A 33 2.52 -10.96 -17.82
N ASP A 34 3.15 -9.79 -17.89
CA ASP A 34 4.59 -9.62 -17.62
C ASP A 34 4.98 -10.09 -16.22
N ILE A 35 4.08 -9.88 -15.25
CA ILE A 35 4.30 -10.31 -13.87
C ILE A 35 3.89 -11.77 -13.68
N ASP A 36 2.75 -12.20 -14.23
CA ASP A 36 2.21 -13.55 -14.13
C ASP A 36 1.37 -13.92 -15.38
N PRO A 37 1.94 -14.67 -16.33
CA PRO A 37 1.25 -15.07 -17.55
C PRO A 37 0.00 -15.93 -17.31
N SER A 38 -0.12 -16.55 -16.14
CA SER A 38 -1.24 -17.41 -15.78
C SER A 38 -2.42 -16.65 -15.15
N ALA A 39 -2.20 -15.40 -14.73
CA ALA A 39 -3.18 -14.62 -13.98
C ALA A 39 -4.44 -14.19 -14.76
N PRO A 40 -4.39 -13.88 -16.07
CA PRO A 40 -5.60 -13.54 -16.82
C PRO A 40 -6.53 -14.74 -17.03
N THR A 41 -7.84 -14.51 -17.14
CA THR A 41 -8.82 -15.55 -17.55
C THR A 41 -8.74 -15.85 -19.05
N PRO A 42 -9.33 -16.95 -19.56
CA PRO A 42 -9.41 -17.20 -20.99
C PRO A 42 -10.02 -16.03 -21.79
N GLU A 43 -11.08 -15.41 -21.27
CA GLU A 43 -11.76 -14.28 -21.89
C GLU A 43 -10.85 -13.03 -21.90
N GLU A 44 -10.15 -12.76 -20.80
CA GLU A 44 -9.18 -11.66 -20.71
C GLU A 44 -8.01 -11.84 -21.69
N ARG A 45 -7.58 -13.10 -21.93
CA ARG A 45 -6.55 -13.42 -22.93
C ARG A 45 -7.03 -13.21 -24.36
N GLU A 46 -8.26 -13.62 -24.67
CA GLU A 46 -8.85 -13.42 -25.99
C GLU A 46 -9.01 -11.93 -26.31
N LEU A 47 -9.43 -11.12 -25.33
CA LEU A 47 -9.59 -9.68 -25.47
C LEU A 47 -8.26 -8.91 -25.46
N GLY A 48 -7.20 -9.47 -24.87
CA GLY A 48 -5.93 -8.77 -24.65
C GLY A 48 -6.05 -7.53 -23.77
N ALA A 49 -7.07 -7.48 -22.90
CA ALA A 49 -7.38 -6.32 -22.08
C ALA A 49 -8.16 -6.70 -20.81
N ILE A 50 -7.97 -5.95 -19.74
CA ILE A 50 -8.67 -6.15 -18.45
C ILE A 50 -9.24 -4.84 -17.92
N SER A 51 -10.20 -4.92 -17.00
CA SER A 51 -10.71 -3.71 -16.31
C SER A 51 -9.70 -3.21 -15.27
N LYS A 52 -9.73 -1.90 -14.98
CA LYS A 52 -8.88 -1.31 -13.94
C LYS A 52 -9.09 -1.95 -12.57
N PRO A 53 -10.32 -2.11 -12.04
CA PRO A 53 -10.48 -2.69 -10.71
C PRO A 53 -10.00 -4.14 -10.63
N ARG A 54 -10.20 -4.94 -11.69
CA ARG A 54 -9.65 -6.30 -11.79
C ARG A 54 -8.13 -6.32 -11.67
N TYR A 55 -7.43 -5.41 -12.34
CA TYR A 55 -5.98 -5.26 -12.20
C TYR A 55 -5.58 -4.89 -10.77
N MET A 56 -6.26 -3.90 -10.17
CA MET A 56 -5.91 -3.41 -8.83
C MET A 56 -6.14 -4.49 -7.76
N GLN A 57 -7.27 -5.20 -7.80
CA GLN A 57 -7.57 -6.32 -6.90
C GLN A 57 -6.55 -7.44 -7.02
N TRP A 58 -6.14 -7.78 -8.24
CA TRP A 58 -5.08 -8.75 -8.44
C TRP A 58 -3.74 -8.26 -7.88
N ARG A 59 -3.37 -7.00 -8.14
CA ARG A 59 -2.15 -6.39 -7.57
C ARG A 59 -2.15 -6.42 -6.04
N GLU A 60 -3.29 -6.19 -5.40
CA GLU A 60 -3.44 -6.25 -3.95
C GLU A 60 -3.28 -7.68 -3.40
N ASN A 61 -3.67 -8.69 -4.16
CA ASN A 61 -3.60 -10.12 -3.77
C ASN A 61 -2.23 -10.76 -4.01
N ILE A 62 -1.48 -10.31 -5.01
CA ILE A 62 -0.12 -10.80 -5.26
C ILE A 62 0.96 -10.07 -4.44
N SER A 63 0.60 -8.94 -3.84
CA SER A 63 1.46 -8.16 -2.93
C SER A 63 0.95 -8.29 -1.49
N SER A 64 1.58 -7.56 -0.57
CA SER A 64 1.20 -7.55 0.84
C SER A 64 -0.02 -6.68 1.17
N SER A 65 -0.60 -5.92 0.22
CA SER A 65 -1.68 -4.97 0.54
C SER A 65 -2.90 -5.66 1.15
N SER A 66 -3.42 -6.71 0.52
CA SER A 66 -4.62 -7.41 1.00
C SER A 66 -4.42 -8.08 2.36
N SER A 67 -3.22 -8.60 2.65
CA SER A 67 -2.93 -9.37 3.87
C SER A 67 -2.37 -8.53 5.01
N LEU A 68 -1.58 -7.51 4.72
CA LEU A 68 -0.85 -6.71 5.71
C LEU A 68 -1.30 -5.23 5.75
N GLY A 69 -2.14 -4.77 4.82
CA GLY A 69 -2.63 -3.39 4.79
C GLY A 69 -1.62 -2.37 4.26
N PHE A 70 -0.53 -2.81 3.64
CA PHE A 70 0.42 -1.96 2.94
C PHE A 70 1.24 -2.77 1.93
N ARG A 71 1.95 -2.11 1.03
CA ARG A 71 2.98 -2.74 0.19
C ARG A 71 4.11 -1.77 -0.16
N ILE A 72 5.28 -2.32 -0.43
CA ILE A 72 6.43 -1.55 -0.90
C ILE A 72 6.26 -1.27 -2.40
N GLU A 73 6.25 0.00 -2.81
CA GLU A 73 6.15 0.38 -4.22
C GLU A 73 7.53 0.61 -4.84
N GLY A 74 8.48 1.10 -4.06
CA GLY A 74 9.81 1.42 -4.57
C GLY A 74 10.84 1.75 -3.50
N VAL A 75 12.09 1.49 -3.84
CA VAL A 75 13.25 1.78 -3.00
C VAL A 75 14.29 2.50 -3.84
N LYS A 76 14.90 3.54 -3.28
CA LYS A 76 16.09 4.18 -3.82
C LYS A 76 17.18 4.10 -2.76
N ASN A 77 18.26 3.40 -3.08
CA ASN A 77 19.40 3.19 -2.20
C ASN A 77 20.39 4.36 -2.29
N SER A 78 21.29 4.44 -1.32
CA SER A 78 22.32 5.49 -1.23
C SER A 78 23.31 5.47 -2.40
N ASN A 79 23.53 4.29 -3.01
CA ASN A 79 24.34 4.12 -4.22
C ASN A 79 23.63 4.59 -5.52
N GLY A 80 22.43 5.18 -5.41
CA GLY A 80 21.65 5.69 -6.54
C GLY A 80 20.79 4.63 -7.24
N VAL A 81 20.98 3.34 -6.94
CA VAL A 81 20.18 2.25 -7.51
C VAL A 81 18.75 2.37 -7.01
N SER A 82 17.81 2.38 -7.96
CA SER A 82 16.37 2.40 -7.67
C SER A 82 15.75 1.08 -8.11
N SER A 83 15.00 0.45 -7.22
CA SER A 83 14.18 -0.73 -7.51
C SER A 83 12.70 -0.39 -7.37
N LYS A 84 11.90 -0.91 -8.30
CA LYS A 84 10.43 -0.93 -8.20
C LYS A 84 9.91 -2.37 -8.25
N ASP A 85 10.79 -3.36 -8.05
CA ASP A 85 10.46 -4.77 -8.27
C ASP A 85 9.95 -5.49 -7.03
N PHE A 86 8.83 -4.97 -6.51
CA PHE A 86 8.18 -5.46 -5.30
C PHE A 86 6.75 -6.00 -5.57
N LYS A 87 6.44 -6.30 -6.83
CA LYS A 87 5.06 -6.62 -7.24
C LYS A 87 4.58 -7.94 -6.62
N ARG A 88 5.51 -8.83 -6.30
CA ARG A 88 5.28 -10.14 -5.65
C ARG A 88 5.79 -10.19 -4.20
N THR A 89 6.25 -9.07 -3.65
CA THR A 89 6.61 -8.96 -2.23
C THR A 89 5.34 -8.97 -1.41
N ARG A 90 5.04 -10.12 -0.78
CA ARG A 90 3.75 -10.39 -0.17
C ARG A 90 3.84 -10.89 1.26
N THR A 91 4.72 -11.84 1.52
CA THR A 91 4.79 -12.48 2.84
C THR A 91 5.47 -11.56 3.84
N TRP A 92 5.16 -11.76 5.12
CA TRP A 92 5.80 -11.04 6.23
C TRP A 92 7.33 -11.08 6.11
N LYS A 93 7.90 -12.27 5.88
CA LYS A 93 9.33 -12.49 5.72
C LYS A 93 9.92 -11.74 4.53
N GLN A 94 9.27 -11.76 3.38
CA GLN A 94 9.73 -11.01 2.20
C GLN A 94 9.75 -9.50 2.47
N VAL A 95 8.75 -8.98 3.17
CA VAL A 95 8.70 -7.56 3.55
C VAL A 95 9.82 -7.23 4.54
N GLN A 96 10.07 -8.09 5.53
CA GLN A 96 11.19 -7.97 6.47
C GLN A 96 12.53 -7.90 5.75
N GLU A 97 12.79 -8.80 4.80
CA GLU A 97 14.02 -8.83 3.99
C GLU A 97 14.24 -7.49 3.27
N VAL A 98 13.20 -6.91 2.67
CA VAL A 98 13.31 -5.61 1.99
C VAL A 98 13.60 -4.46 2.97
N PHE A 99 13.01 -4.46 4.16
CA PHE A 99 13.32 -3.46 5.18
C PHE A 99 14.73 -3.62 5.77
N GLN A 100 15.18 -4.86 5.96
CA GLN A 100 16.55 -5.16 6.39
C GLN A 100 17.57 -4.65 5.37
N ASP A 101 17.35 -4.94 4.08
CA ASP A 101 18.21 -4.46 3.00
C ASP A 101 18.21 -2.93 2.92
N PHE A 102 17.03 -2.31 2.94
CA PHE A 102 16.88 -0.86 2.85
C PHE A 102 17.55 -0.12 4.01
N THR A 103 17.54 -0.71 5.22
CA THR A 103 18.18 -0.13 6.41
C THR A 103 19.60 -0.61 6.62
N SER A 104 20.09 -1.54 5.78
CA SER A 104 21.36 -2.26 5.98
C SER A 104 21.47 -2.85 7.40
N CYS A 105 20.34 -3.35 7.91
CA CYS A 105 20.19 -3.87 9.28
C CYS A 105 20.60 -2.88 10.39
N ASN A 106 20.65 -1.57 10.10
CA ASN A 106 21.07 -0.56 11.06
C ASN A 106 19.97 -0.35 12.12
N LYS A 107 20.21 -0.92 13.31
CA LYS A 107 19.27 -0.88 14.46
C LYS A 107 18.94 0.56 14.90
N THR A 108 19.86 1.52 14.75
CA THR A 108 19.61 2.94 15.07
C THR A 108 18.65 3.59 14.08
N ILE A 109 18.73 3.24 12.79
CA ILE A 109 17.78 3.72 11.77
C ILE A 109 16.41 3.07 12.00
N LEU A 110 16.40 1.75 12.22
CA LEU A 110 15.17 0.99 12.50
C LEU A 110 14.43 1.54 13.73
N SER A 111 15.15 1.82 14.83
CA SER A 111 14.54 2.30 16.06
C SER A 111 13.91 3.69 15.90
N GLN A 112 14.58 4.59 15.16
CA GLN A 112 14.02 5.89 14.85
C GLN A 112 12.79 5.79 13.94
N TYR A 113 12.78 4.89 12.96
CA TYR A 113 11.58 4.65 12.15
C TYR A 113 10.42 4.12 12.98
N VAL A 114 10.66 3.13 13.86
CA VAL A 114 9.63 2.62 14.77
C VAL A 114 9.08 3.74 15.66
N SER A 115 9.96 4.56 16.26
CA SER A 115 9.57 5.72 17.06
C SER A 115 8.69 6.67 16.25
N ARG A 116 9.12 7.02 15.04
CA ARG A 116 8.38 7.93 14.16
C ARG A 116 7.01 7.38 13.75
N LEU A 117 6.92 6.08 13.44
CA LEU A 117 5.64 5.45 13.11
C LEU A 117 4.70 5.43 14.32
N LYS A 118 5.23 5.16 15.52
CA LYS A 118 4.47 5.24 16.78
C LYS A 118 4.00 6.65 17.12
N GLU A 119 4.69 7.70 16.68
CA GLU A 119 4.20 9.08 16.75
C GLU A 119 3.10 9.36 15.71
N ILE A 120 3.26 8.83 14.49
CA ILE A 120 2.28 9.00 13.40
C ILE A 120 0.95 8.34 13.77
N ARG A 121 0.95 7.16 14.39
CA ARG A 121 -0.28 6.41 14.73
C ARG A 121 -1.31 7.27 15.52
N PRO A 122 -1.01 7.82 16.71
CA PRO A 122 -1.96 8.64 17.44
C PRO A 122 -2.28 9.96 16.72
N ALA A 123 -1.34 10.52 15.94
CA ALA A 123 -1.62 11.72 15.15
C ALA A 123 -2.66 11.45 14.05
N VAL A 124 -2.61 10.27 13.42
CA VAL A 124 -3.59 9.79 12.45
C VAL A 124 -4.92 9.50 13.12
N GLU A 125 -4.91 8.76 14.25
CA GLU A 125 -6.13 8.41 15.01
C GLU A 125 -6.94 9.63 15.47
N ASN A 126 -6.26 10.71 15.85
CA ASN A 126 -6.91 11.93 16.32
C ASN A 126 -7.12 12.96 15.20
N SER A 127 -6.75 12.64 13.96
CA SER A 127 -6.88 13.57 12.83
C SER A 127 -8.32 13.64 12.35
N LYS A 128 -8.86 14.87 12.29
CA LYS A 128 -10.16 15.14 11.66
C LYS A 128 -10.16 14.73 10.19
N LEU A 129 -9.04 14.88 9.48
CA LEU A 129 -8.93 14.48 8.08
C LEU A 129 -9.17 12.97 7.96
N PHE A 130 -8.45 12.15 8.72
CA PHE A 130 -8.61 10.70 8.65
C PHE A 130 -10.02 10.28 9.06
N LYS A 131 -10.53 10.81 10.18
CA LYS A 131 -11.88 10.49 10.65
C LYS A 131 -12.98 10.70 9.60
N ASP A 132 -12.84 11.72 8.76
CA ASP A 132 -13.86 12.13 7.80
C ASP A 132 -13.54 11.73 6.35
N HIS A 133 -12.43 11.03 6.09
CA HIS A 133 -11.99 10.70 4.72
C HIS A 133 -11.66 9.22 4.59
N GLU A 134 -11.93 8.71 3.39
CA GLU A 134 -11.35 7.47 2.91
C GLU A 134 -9.96 7.76 2.33
N VAL A 135 -8.91 7.12 2.86
CA VAL A 135 -7.52 7.45 2.53
C VAL A 135 -6.93 6.41 1.59
N ILE A 136 -7.20 6.58 0.29
CA ILE A 136 -6.79 5.62 -0.75
C ILE A 136 -5.58 6.10 -1.54
N GLY A 137 -4.68 5.16 -1.82
CA GLY A 137 -3.57 5.35 -2.76
C GLY A 137 -2.41 6.18 -2.24
N SER A 138 -2.51 6.72 -1.03
CA SER A 138 -1.44 7.42 -0.32
C SER A 138 -0.32 6.48 0.12
N SER A 139 0.82 7.06 0.44
CA SER A 139 2.00 6.33 0.89
C SER A 139 2.65 6.92 2.14
N LEU A 140 3.40 6.09 2.85
CA LEU A 140 4.45 6.51 3.77
C LEU A 140 5.78 6.54 3.03
N LEU A 141 6.42 7.70 3.00
CA LEU A 141 7.75 7.90 2.42
C LEU A 141 8.81 7.85 3.52
N PHE A 142 9.58 6.77 3.52
CA PHE A 142 10.72 6.55 4.41
C PHE A 142 11.99 7.12 3.80
N VAL A 143 12.69 7.98 4.53
CA VAL A 143 13.97 8.55 4.13
C VAL A 143 14.96 8.44 5.27
N HIS A 144 16.16 7.96 4.97
CA HIS A 144 17.30 8.05 5.87
C HIS A 144 18.55 8.47 5.11
N ASN A 145 19.58 8.94 5.82
CA ASN A 145 20.86 9.32 5.23
C ASN A 145 22.05 8.65 5.95
N SER A 146 23.24 8.85 5.40
CA SER A 146 24.50 8.30 5.94
C SER A 146 24.86 8.80 7.34
N LEU A 147 24.30 9.93 7.78
CA LEU A 147 24.49 10.45 9.13
C LEU A 147 23.51 9.83 10.15
N GLY A 148 22.67 8.89 9.72
CA GLY A 148 21.69 8.22 10.58
C GLY A 148 20.45 9.08 10.89
N LYS A 149 20.24 10.19 10.18
CA LYS A 149 18.98 10.95 10.28
C LYS A 149 17.89 10.21 9.51
N THR A 150 16.72 10.09 10.10
CA THR A 150 15.57 9.41 9.51
C THR A 150 14.34 10.32 9.46
N GLY A 151 13.37 9.97 8.62
CA GLY A 151 12.06 10.59 8.61
C GLY A 151 11.04 9.78 7.84
N VAL A 152 9.78 9.91 8.26
CA VAL A 152 8.62 9.29 7.61
C VAL A 152 7.53 10.34 7.47
N TRP A 153 6.99 10.46 6.25
CA TRP A 153 5.92 11.39 5.91
C TRP A 153 4.81 10.70 5.14
N LEU A 154 3.59 11.14 5.35
CA LEU A 154 2.46 10.76 4.53
C LEU A 154 2.46 11.62 3.26
N ILE A 155 2.29 10.98 2.11
CA ILE A 155 2.29 11.62 0.78
C ILE A 155 1.14 11.08 -0.09
N ASP A 156 0.93 11.70 -1.25
CA ASP A 156 0.03 11.24 -2.32
C ASP A 156 -1.46 11.11 -1.95
N PHE A 157 -2.05 12.19 -1.44
CA PHE A 157 -3.49 12.28 -1.12
C PHE A 157 -4.41 12.46 -2.34
N GLY A 158 -3.94 12.18 -3.56
CA GLY A 158 -4.68 12.44 -4.80
C GLY A 158 -5.98 11.64 -4.96
N LYS A 159 -6.14 10.55 -4.19
CA LYS A 159 -7.37 9.76 -4.09
C LYS A 159 -7.94 9.71 -2.67
N THR A 160 -7.53 10.64 -1.81
CA THR A 160 -8.14 10.79 -0.48
C THR A 160 -9.41 11.61 -0.64
N THR A 161 -10.56 11.01 -0.32
CA THR A 161 -11.88 11.62 -0.57
C THR A 161 -12.72 11.62 0.70
N PRO A 162 -13.57 12.64 0.93
CA PRO A 162 -14.48 12.66 2.07
C PRO A 162 -15.37 11.41 2.08
N LEU A 163 -15.64 10.88 3.28
CA LEU A 163 -16.58 9.79 3.47
C LEU A 163 -18.00 10.23 3.11
N PRO A 164 -18.87 9.32 2.61
CA PRO A 164 -20.28 9.61 2.46
C PRO A 164 -20.95 9.94 3.81
N LYS A 165 -22.08 10.63 3.75
CA LYS A 165 -22.83 11.01 4.95
C LYS A 165 -23.23 9.77 5.76
N ASN A 166 -23.03 9.82 7.08
CA ASN A 166 -23.32 8.76 8.04
C ASN A 166 -22.44 7.50 7.94
N ILE A 167 -21.39 7.52 7.11
CA ILE A 167 -20.37 6.47 7.12
C ILE A 167 -19.26 6.89 8.08
N VAL A 168 -18.80 5.93 8.88
CA VAL A 168 -17.68 6.09 9.81
C VAL A 168 -16.76 4.89 9.62
N THR A 169 -15.47 5.15 9.48
CA THR A 169 -14.43 4.13 9.38
C THR A 169 -13.56 4.20 10.63
N ASN A 170 -12.95 3.07 11.00
CA ASN A 170 -11.88 3.05 12.00
C ASN A 170 -10.50 2.80 11.37
N HIS A 171 -10.44 2.67 10.03
CA HIS A 171 -9.26 2.39 9.23
C HIS A 171 -8.55 1.07 9.60
N ARG A 172 -9.24 0.18 10.32
CA ARG A 172 -8.69 -1.10 10.80
C ARG A 172 -9.54 -2.29 10.41
N ASN A 173 -10.85 -2.10 10.36
CA ASN A 173 -11.78 -3.16 10.01
C ASN A 173 -11.55 -3.63 8.58
N LYS A 174 -11.98 -4.87 8.31
CA LYS A 174 -11.96 -5.39 6.95
C LYS A 174 -12.86 -4.55 6.06
N TRP A 175 -12.37 -4.25 4.87
CA TRP A 175 -13.17 -3.65 3.83
C TRP A 175 -14.21 -4.65 3.33
N VAL A 176 -15.44 -4.16 3.23
CA VAL A 176 -16.56 -4.80 2.54
C VAL A 176 -17.23 -3.68 1.76
N GLU A 177 -17.53 -3.91 0.49
CA GLU A 177 -18.13 -2.90 -0.37
C GLU A 177 -19.34 -2.22 0.31
N GLY A 178 -19.29 -0.89 0.38
CA GLY A 178 -20.27 -0.02 1.04
C GLY A 178 -19.86 0.46 2.44
N ASN A 179 -18.85 -0.15 3.07
CA ASN A 179 -18.36 0.28 4.39
C ASN A 179 -17.23 1.31 4.32
N HIS A 180 -16.63 1.52 3.15
CA HIS A 180 -15.55 2.49 2.91
C HIS A 180 -14.30 2.32 3.79
N GLU A 181 -14.08 1.17 4.44
CA GLU A 181 -12.85 0.92 5.18
C GLU A 181 -11.66 0.85 4.24
N ASP A 182 -10.59 1.60 4.53
CA ASP A 182 -9.36 1.61 3.74
C ASP A 182 -8.26 0.71 4.32
N GLY A 183 -8.39 0.32 5.59
CA GLY A 183 -7.40 -0.48 6.31
C GLY A 183 -6.08 0.24 6.54
N TYR A 184 -6.05 1.58 6.53
CA TYR A 184 -4.82 2.36 6.67
C TYR A 184 -4.14 2.12 8.03
N LEU A 185 -4.90 2.19 9.13
CA LEU A 185 -4.39 1.95 10.47
C LEU A 185 -4.07 0.46 10.70
N PHE A 186 -4.83 -0.47 10.10
CA PHE A 186 -4.42 -1.89 10.08
C PHE A 186 -3.05 -2.06 9.43
N GLY A 187 -2.81 -1.40 8.30
CA GLY A 187 -1.51 -1.34 7.65
C GLY A 187 -0.40 -0.77 8.52
N LEU A 188 -0.66 0.37 9.15
CA LEU A 188 0.29 1.02 10.05
C LEU A 188 0.61 0.16 11.28
N ASP A 189 -0.39 -0.54 11.82
CA ASP A 189 -0.24 -1.44 12.96
C ASP A 189 0.69 -2.61 12.60
N ASN A 190 0.44 -3.29 11.49
CA ASN A 190 1.31 -4.36 10.99
C ASN A 190 2.71 -3.87 10.66
N LEU A 191 2.84 -2.68 10.06
CA LEU A 191 4.15 -2.12 9.69
C LEU A 191 5.00 -1.81 10.92
N ILE A 192 4.38 -1.27 11.99
CA ILE A 192 5.07 -1.04 13.26
C ILE A 192 5.51 -2.37 13.87
N SER A 193 4.61 -3.35 13.99
CA SER A 193 4.95 -4.66 14.55
C SER A 193 6.07 -5.36 13.77
N LEU A 194 6.04 -5.29 12.44
CA LEU A 194 7.08 -5.85 11.58
C LEU A 194 8.44 -5.21 11.85
N MET A 195 8.50 -3.87 11.96
CA MET A 195 9.75 -3.18 12.22
C MET A 195 10.25 -3.36 13.66
N GLU A 196 9.35 -3.57 14.63
CA GLU A 196 9.70 -3.93 16.01
C GLU A 196 10.33 -5.31 16.09
N GLU A 197 9.81 -6.30 15.35
CA GLU A 197 10.44 -7.63 15.26
C GLU A 197 11.86 -7.55 14.68
N LEU A 198 12.11 -6.64 13.73
CA LEU A 198 13.43 -6.41 13.17
C LEU A 198 14.42 -5.77 14.15
N LEU A 199 13.95 -5.25 15.30
CA LEU A 199 14.83 -4.69 16.34
C LEU A 199 15.34 -5.74 17.32
N VAL A 200 14.63 -6.86 17.48
CA VAL A 200 15.08 -8.03 18.25
C VAL A 200 16.26 -8.71 17.55
#